data_AF-A0A6B0XQX9-F1
#
_entry.id   AF-A0A6B0XQX9-F1
#
_cell.length_a   1.000
_cell.length_b   1.000
_cell.length_c   1.000
_cell.angle_alpha   90.00
_cell.angle_beta   90.00
_cell.angle_gamma   90.00
#
_symmetry.space_group_name_H-M   'P 1'
#
loop_
_entity.id
_entity.type
_entity.pdbx_description
1 polymer ?
#
loop_
_entity_poly.entity_id
_entity_poly.type
_entity_poly.pdbx_seq_one_letter_code
_entity_poly.pdbx_strand_id
1 'polypeptide(L)'
;MMKTSTPLMVATLVIGLYPVSLAAQSTHLPEESPERSSSETSVHEAILASRNLTPEQVASLEAKRAANPTDLAVRTQLLAFYGGSRSFRDQSAKEAKREHALWFIRNSPESEILGTPPSLIHHILDSEGYSEAKRAWMSQIDREPENTRLLGHAAAFLKFGDRRTSIEMLEQAQSLDPSNPEWPRELGHLHSLGAQVSGGGDLKSAERALEHFQRAYGLADDSLRDSLLDYLAKAAFSADQLDQAHHYAELMLQNTAAGWNSGNRVHHGNLVLGRIALRAGNIEEARSRLIAAGNTTGSPQLNSFGPNMSLAEELLEIGEREVVLEYFKLCSRFWDSDRAKDKLDRWSVVAAAGRIPDFGANLHY
;
A
#
# COMPACT_ATOMS: atom_id res chain seq x y z
N MET A 1 -76.80 -42.51 21.88
CA MET A 1 -78.03 -41.77 22.21
C MET A 1 -77.72 -40.27 22.24
N MET A 2 -78.45 -39.49 21.46
CA MET A 2 -78.39 -38.02 21.37
C MET A 2 -78.85 -37.36 22.68
N LYS A 3 -78.29 -36.18 23.01
CA LYS A 3 -78.98 -34.87 22.94
C LYS A 3 -78.15 -33.75 23.62
N THR A 4 -77.81 -32.75 22.80
CA THR A 4 -77.87 -31.28 23.00
C THR A 4 -78.05 -30.72 24.42
N SER A 5 -77.17 -29.79 24.84
CA SER A 5 -77.49 -28.35 24.96
C SER A 5 -76.28 -27.51 25.40
N THR A 6 -75.99 -26.43 24.67
CA THR A 6 -75.20 -25.24 25.09
C THR A 6 -76.04 -24.40 26.09
N PRO A 7 -75.47 -23.50 26.93
CA PRO A 7 -74.97 -22.20 26.42
C PRO A 7 -73.78 -21.55 27.18
N LEU A 8 -73.25 -20.50 26.53
CA LEU A 8 -72.66 -19.27 27.06
C LEU A 8 -71.38 -19.34 27.91
N MET A 9 -70.25 -18.99 27.28
CA MET A 9 -69.13 -18.38 27.99
C MET A 9 -68.79 -17.05 27.32
N VAL A 10 -68.96 -15.98 28.09
CA VAL A 10 -68.73 -14.58 27.72
C VAL A 10 -67.23 -14.36 27.49
N ALA A 11 -66.89 -13.85 26.31
CA ALA A 11 -65.57 -13.33 26.00
C ALA A 11 -65.36 -11.99 26.72
N THR A 12 -64.38 -11.91 27.62
CA THR A 12 -63.90 -10.64 28.16
C THR A 12 -62.61 -10.26 27.44
N LEU A 13 -62.75 -9.27 26.58
CA LEU A 13 -61.72 -8.54 25.87
C LEU A 13 -60.94 -7.68 26.90
N VAL A 14 -59.65 -7.98 27.12
CA VAL A 14 -58.74 -7.06 27.82
C VAL A 14 -57.89 -6.37 26.77
N ILE A 15 -58.23 -5.10 26.53
CA ILE A 15 -57.53 -4.16 25.66
C ILE A 15 -56.28 -3.69 26.40
N GLY A 16 -55.11 -4.14 25.96
CA GLY A 16 -53.82 -3.59 26.36
C GLY A 16 -53.59 -2.25 25.65
N LEU A 17 -53.80 -1.15 26.37
CA LEU A 17 -53.46 0.21 25.95
C LEU A 17 -51.93 0.39 25.96
N TYR A 18 -51.35 0.57 24.78
CA TYR A 18 -50.02 1.14 24.60
C TYR A 18 -50.09 2.65 24.85
N PRO A 19 -49.26 3.23 25.72
CA PRO A 19 -49.04 4.67 25.70
C PRO A 19 -48.12 5.01 24.51
N VAL A 20 -48.72 5.67 23.52
CA VAL A 20 -48.06 6.56 22.58
C VAL A 20 -47.45 7.70 23.38
N SER A 21 -46.13 7.88 23.34
CA SER A 21 -45.49 9.15 23.75
C SER A 21 -44.91 9.83 22.53
N LEU A 22 -45.37 11.07 22.38
CA LEU A 22 -45.12 12.02 21.32
C LEU A 22 -43.68 12.58 21.40
N ALA A 23 -43.18 12.98 20.24
CA ALA A 23 -41.86 13.54 20.01
C ALA A 23 -41.47 14.70 20.94
N ALA A 24 -40.24 14.63 21.45
CA ALA A 24 -39.42 15.81 21.70
C ALA A 24 -38.20 15.72 20.78
N GLN A 25 -38.05 16.70 19.89
CA GLN A 25 -36.86 16.89 19.07
C GLN A 25 -35.67 17.17 20.00
N SER A 26 -34.81 16.18 20.22
CA SER A 26 -33.42 16.41 20.60
C SER A 26 -32.60 16.36 19.33
N THR A 27 -32.06 17.50 18.92
CA THR A 27 -30.97 17.60 17.96
C THR A 27 -29.79 16.78 18.47
N HIS A 28 -29.69 15.52 18.05
CA HIS A 28 -28.49 14.72 18.23
C HIS A 28 -27.44 15.26 17.27
N LEU A 29 -26.58 16.13 17.79
CA LEU A 29 -25.27 16.37 17.21
C LEU A 29 -24.54 15.02 17.17
N PRO A 30 -23.78 14.71 16.11
CA PRO A 30 -23.02 13.48 16.04
C PRO A 30 -22.06 13.43 17.23
N GLU A 31 -22.11 12.31 17.94
CA GLU A 31 -21.21 11.96 19.04
C GLU A 31 -19.77 12.12 18.54
N GLU A 32 -19.06 13.10 19.11
CA GLU A 32 -17.66 13.35 18.80
C GLU A 32 -16.88 12.05 19.01
N SER A 33 -16.17 11.64 17.95
CA SER A 33 -15.16 10.59 18.02
C SER A 33 -14.21 10.89 19.19
N PRO A 34 -13.73 9.89 19.94
CA PRO A 34 -12.86 10.15 21.09
C PRO A 34 -11.66 10.96 20.60
N GLU A 35 -11.52 12.17 21.14
CA GLU A 35 -10.40 13.06 20.92
C GLU A 35 -9.11 12.25 21.04
N ARG A 36 -8.39 12.08 19.92
CA ARG A 36 -6.97 11.73 19.98
C ARG A 36 -6.30 12.83 20.78
N SER A 37 -5.71 12.45 21.91
CA SER A 37 -4.82 13.29 22.73
C SER A 37 -3.95 14.20 21.85
N SER A 38 -4.18 15.50 21.95
CA SER A 38 -3.61 16.57 21.14
C SER A 38 -2.21 16.99 21.57
N SER A 39 -1.26 16.05 21.68
CA SER A 39 0.14 16.42 21.98
C SER A 39 1.27 15.52 21.44
N GLU A 40 1.00 14.52 20.60
CA GLU A 40 2.08 13.79 19.90
C GLU A 40 1.86 13.87 18.40
N THR A 41 2.68 14.68 17.72
CA THR A 41 2.80 14.63 16.27
C THR A 41 3.27 13.23 15.87
N SER A 42 2.52 12.54 15.02
CA SER A 42 2.92 11.21 14.55
C SER A 42 4.27 11.26 13.83
N VAL A 43 5.04 10.16 13.84
CA VAL A 43 6.31 10.10 13.09
C VAL A 43 6.09 10.42 11.61
N HIS A 44 4.96 10.03 11.05
CA HIS A 44 4.57 10.38 9.69
C HIS A 44 4.48 11.91 9.45
N GLU A 45 3.75 12.63 10.31
CA GLU A 45 3.63 14.09 10.24
C GLU A 45 4.98 14.77 10.45
N ALA A 46 5.79 14.27 11.38
CA ALA A 46 7.14 14.77 11.60
C ALA A 46 8.03 14.60 10.36
N ILE A 47 7.93 13.46 9.66
CA ILE A 47 8.64 13.23 8.41
C ILE A 47 8.20 14.22 7.33
N LEU A 48 6.89 14.42 7.17
CA LEU A 48 6.36 15.35 6.17
C LEU A 48 6.82 16.79 6.42
N ALA A 49 6.74 17.25 7.67
CA ALA A 49 7.21 18.57 8.07
C ALA A 49 8.71 18.75 7.81
N SER A 50 9.49 17.70 8.07
CA SER A 50 10.96 17.74 7.94
C SER A 50 11.44 17.88 6.49
N ARG A 51 10.62 17.58 5.48
CA ARG A 51 11.02 17.70 4.05
C ARG A 51 11.36 19.13 3.63
N ASN A 52 10.72 20.11 4.29
CA ASN A 52 10.72 21.53 3.93
C ASN A 52 11.55 22.41 4.87
N LEU A 53 12.37 21.82 5.75
CA LEU A 53 13.23 22.59 6.65
C LEU A 53 14.23 23.46 5.88
N THR A 54 14.40 24.70 6.33
CA THR A 54 15.42 25.62 5.78
C THR A 54 16.82 25.30 6.34
N PRO A 55 17.90 25.75 5.67
CA PRO A 55 19.25 25.58 6.19
C PRO A 55 19.44 26.11 7.62
N GLU A 56 18.80 27.23 7.97
CA GLU A 56 18.86 27.83 9.31
C GLU A 56 18.14 26.96 10.35
N GLN A 57 16.99 26.39 9.99
CA GLN A 57 16.26 25.47 10.85
C GLN A 57 17.05 24.18 11.10
N VAL A 58 17.71 23.64 10.06
CA VAL A 58 18.58 22.47 10.19
C VAL A 58 19.79 22.77 11.07
N ALA A 59 20.45 23.92 10.87
CA ALA A 59 21.56 24.33 11.73
C ALA A 59 21.14 24.49 13.20
N SER A 60 19.93 25.01 13.44
CA SER A 60 19.35 25.08 14.79
C SER A 60 19.10 23.69 15.38
N LEU A 61 18.58 22.74 14.60
CA LEU A 61 18.37 21.35 15.03
C LEU A 61 19.70 20.64 15.32
N GLU A 62 20.73 20.85 14.50
CA GLU A 62 22.07 20.32 14.74
C GLU A 62 22.68 20.86 16.03
N ALA A 63 22.52 22.16 16.31
CA ALA A 63 22.97 22.75 17.57
C ALA A 63 22.21 22.16 18.78
N LYS A 64 20.90 21.94 18.65
CA LYS A 64 20.08 21.26 19.67
C LYS A 64 20.54 19.81 19.89
N ARG A 65 20.82 19.07 18.82
CA ARG A 65 21.37 17.70 18.89
C ARG A 65 22.72 17.69 19.61
N ALA A 66 23.60 18.64 19.32
CA ALA A 66 24.90 18.73 19.98
C ALA A 66 24.77 18.99 21.50
N ALA A 67 23.79 19.81 21.90
CA ALA A 67 23.50 20.08 23.31
C ALA A 67 22.80 18.90 24.02
N ASN A 68 21.94 18.17 23.32
CA ASN A 68 21.25 16.99 23.84
C ASN A 68 21.33 15.81 22.83
N PRO A 69 22.41 15.01 22.88
CA PRO A 69 22.65 13.96 21.90
C PRO A 69 21.65 12.80 21.93
N THR A 70 20.80 12.69 22.95
CA THR A 70 19.79 11.62 23.08
C THR A 70 18.37 12.09 22.76
N ASP A 71 18.20 13.34 22.32
CA ASP A 71 16.89 13.89 21.95
C ASP A 71 16.32 13.16 20.72
N LEU A 72 15.37 12.25 20.96
CA LEU A 72 14.75 11.44 19.91
C LEU A 72 13.97 12.29 18.91
N ALA A 73 13.31 13.36 19.35
CA ALA A 73 12.50 14.21 18.47
C ALA A 73 13.41 14.98 17.50
N VAL A 74 14.50 15.57 18.00
CA VAL A 74 15.49 16.27 17.16
C VAL A 74 16.16 15.30 16.18
N ARG A 75 16.58 14.12 16.65
CA ARG A 75 17.18 13.11 15.76
C ARG A 75 16.20 12.58 14.72
N THR A 76 14.91 12.45 15.04
CA THR A 76 13.87 12.03 14.10
C THR A 76 13.71 13.06 12.99
N GLN A 77 13.66 14.36 13.33
CA GLN A 77 13.56 15.44 12.35
C GLN A 77 14.78 15.49 11.43
N LEU A 78 15.99 15.40 11.99
CA LEU A 78 17.23 15.38 11.21
C LEU A 78 17.33 14.14 10.32
N LEU A 79 16.99 12.95 10.83
CA LEU A 79 16.95 11.72 10.03
C LEU A 79 15.93 11.83 8.90
N ALA A 80 14.75 12.37 9.16
CA ALA A 80 13.74 12.59 8.13
C ALA A 80 14.20 13.60 7.06
N PHE A 81 14.86 14.68 7.47
CA PHE A 81 15.41 15.70 6.58
C PHE A 81 16.51 15.15 5.65
N TYR A 82 17.53 14.51 6.24
CA TYR A 82 18.65 13.94 5.49
C TYR A 82 18.25 12.68 4.71
N GLY A 83 17.32 11.89 5.26
CA GLY A 83 16.80 10.63 4.70
C GLY A 83 16.05 10.77 3.37
N GLY A 84 15.65 12.00 3.00
CA GLY A 84 14.99 12.30 1.73
C GLY A 84 15.91 12.18 0.51
N SER A 85 15.45 12.72 -0.63
CA SER A 85 16.14 12.64 -1.93
C SER A 85 17.55 13.29 -1.94
N ARG A 86 17.85 14.12 -0.93
CA ARG A 86 19.14 14.80 -0.73
C ARG A 86 20.29 13.82 -0.51
N SER A 87 20.08 12.75 0.26
CA SER A 87 21.11 11.73 0.53
C SER A 87 21.62 11.01 -0.72
N PHE A 88 20.90 11.06 -1.85
CA PHE A 88 21.37 10.50 -3.12
C PHE A 88 22.26 11.45 -3.92
N ARG A 89 22.30 12.74 -3.56
CA ARG A 89 22.98 13.80 -4.33
C ARG A 89 24.09 14.49 -3.55
N ASP A 90 24.06 14.42 -2.23
CA ASP A 90 24.99 15.10 -1.35
C ASP A 90 25.63 14.13 -0.36
N GLN A 91 26.97 14.07 -0.38
CA GLN A 91 27.75 13.15 0.43
C GLN A 91 27.64 13.46 1.93
N SER A 92 27.57 14.73 2.32
CA SER A 92 27.44 15.12 3.73
C SER A 92 26.06 14.74 4.29
N ALA A 93 25.00 14.90 3.49
CA ALA A 93 23.65 14.46 3.85
C ALA A 93 23.56 12.94 3.97
N LYS A 94 24.26 12.20 3.10
CA LYS A 94 24.36 10.74 3.18
C LYS A 94 25.05 10.29 4.48
N GLU A 95 26.16 10.93 4.85
CA GLU A 95 26.89 10.65 6.09
C GLU A 95 26.05 10.99 7.34
N ALA A 96 25.40 12.16 7.36
CA ALA A 96 24.52 12.56 8.46
C ALA A 96 23.35 11.59 8.62
N LYS A 97 22.69 11.20 7.52
CA LYS A 97 21.64 10.17 7.52
C LYS A 97 22.16 8.87 8.14
N ARG A 98 23.32 8.39 7.71
CA ARG A 98 23.95 7.16 8.22
C ARG A 98 24.19 7.24 9.73
N GLU A 99 24.74 8.36 10.19
CA GLU A 99 25.00 8.61 11.61
C GLU A 99 23.72 8.51 12.46
N HIS A 100 22.66 9.20 12.03
CA HIS A 100 21.38 9.19 12.71
C HIS A 100 20.72 7.80 12.71
N ALA A 101 20.68 7.13 11.56
CA ALA A 101 20.09 5.79 11.45
C ALA A 101 20.83 4.79 12.36
N LEU A 102 22.17 4.76 12.32
CA LEU A 102 22.97 3.89 13.20
C LEU A 102 22.78 4.22 14.67
N TRP A 103 22.65 5.49 15.03
CA TRP A 103 22.37 5.88 16.41
C TRP A 103 21.03 5.31 16.87
N PHE A 104 19.97 5.43 16.08
CA PHE A 104 18.66 4.86 16.42
C PHE A 104 18.74 3.34 16.55
N ILE A 105 19.34 2.63 15.58
CA ILE A 105 19.48 1.17 15.66
C ILE A 105 20.20 0.74 16.94
N ARG A 106 21.22 1.50 17.39
CA ARG A 106 22.02 1.16 18.57
C ARG A 106 21.35 1.52 19.91
N ASN A 107 20.62 2.63 19.95
CA ASN A 107 20.18 3.23 21.22
C ASN A 107 18.65 3.23 21.42
N SER A 108 17.88 3.15 20.33
CA SER A 108 16.41 3.13 20.35
C SER A 108 15.88 2.30 19.17
N PRO A 109 16.18 0.99 19.11
CA PRO A 109 15.85 0.13 17.96
C PRO A 109 14.34 -0.06 17.75
N GLU A 110 13.54 0.21 18.77
CA GLU A 110 12.07 0.18 18.71
C GLU A 110 11.45 1.48 18.16
N SER A 111 12.26 2.52 17.93
CA SER A 111 11.75 3.80 17.44
C SER A 111 11.07 3.62 16.07
N GLU A 112 9.84 4.11 15.96
CA GLU A 112 9.00 3.94 14.77
C GLU A 112 9.66 4.48 13.48
N ILE A 113 10.54 5.49 13.58
CA ILE A 113 11.28 6.02 12.42
C ILE A 113 12.11 4.95 11.71
N LEU A 114 12.55 3.91 12.41
CA LEU A 114 13.32 2.80 11.85
C LEU A 114 12.49 1.86 10.97
N GLY A 115 11.16 1.89 11.10
CA GLY A 115 10.23 1.22 10.18
C GLY A 115 9.94 2.01 8.90
N THR A 116 10.53 3.20 8.73
CA THR A 116 10.18 4.13 7.63
C THR A 116 11.32 4.35 6.63
N PRO A 117 11.01 4.72 5.36
CA PRO A 117 12.02 4.91 4.31
C PRO A 117 13.20 5.86 4.63
N PRO A 118 13.02 6.98 5.36
CA PRO A 118 14.13 7.86 5.74
C PRO A 118 15.26 7.18 6.51
N SER A 119 15.00 6.10 7.24
CA SER A 119 16.01 5.37 8.00
C SER A 119 16.83 4.38 7.15
N LEU A 120 16.33 4.01 5.97
CA LEU A 120 16.93 2.95 5.15
C LEU A 120 18.26 3.39 4.55
N ILE A 121 19.31 2.59 4.76
CA ILE A 121 20.62 2.75 4.13
C ILE A 121 20.67 1.81 2.92
N HIS A 122 20.98 2.35 1.74
CA HIS A 122 20.87 1.59 0.50
C HIS A 122 22.06 0.65 0.29
N HIS A 123 21.81 -0.65 0.16
CA HIS A 123 22.87 -1.67 0.04
C HIS A 123 23.85 -1.49 -1.14
N ILE A 124 23.39 -0.98 -2.30
CA ILE A 124 24.28 -0.65 -3.44
C ILE A 124 24.98 0.70 -3.26
N LEU A 125 24.21 1.78 -3.07
CA LEU A 125 24.74 3.15 -3.05
C LEU A 125 25.53 3.48 -1.78
N ASP A 126 25.32 2.72 -0.71
CA ASP A 126 25.99 2.84 0.58
C ASP A 126 26.31 1.46 1.18
N SER A 127 27.12 0.66 0.48
CA SER A 127 27.44 -0.71 0.88
C SER A 127 28.13 -0.81 2.25
N GLU A 128 29.01 0.14 2.56
CA GLU A 128 29.70 0.21 3.86
C GLU A 128 28.70 0.52 4.98
N GLY A 129 27.91 1.59 4.83
CA GLY A 129 26.90 1.97 5.83
C GLY A 129 25.84 0.90 6.01
N TYR A 130 25.44 0.23 4.93
CA TYR A 130 24.53 -0.90 4.97
C TYR A 130 25.11 -2.07 5.77
N SER A 131 26.38 -2.42 5.51
CA SER A 131 27.06 -3.51 6.23
C SER A 131 27.20 -3.22 7.72
N GLU A 132 27.48 -1.97 8.08
CA GLU A 132 27.53 -1.52 9.48
C GLU A 132 26.16 -1.58 10.16
N ALA A 133 25.13 -1.05 9.51
CA ALA A 133 23.76 -1.06 10.04
C ALA A 133 23.20 -2.48 10.15
N LYS A 134 23.51 -3.37 9.20
CA LYS A 134 23.18 -4.80 9.29
C LYS A 134 23.79 -5.43 10.54
N ARG A 135 25.08 -5.21 10.82
CA ARG A 135 25.72 -5.73 12.04
C ARG A 135 25.07 -5.16 13.30
N ALA A 136 24.70 -3.88 13.30
CA ALA A 136 24.01 -3.27 14.41
C ALA A 136 22.63 -3.90 14.65
N TRP A 137 21.85 -4.13 13.59
CA TRP A 137 20.57 -4.83 13.67
C TRP A 137 20.72 -6.26 14.20
N MET A 138 21.64 -7.05 13.65
CA MET A 138 21.87 -8.42 14.11
C MET A 138 22.23 -8.44 15.61
N SER A 139 23.06 -7.50 16.06
CA SER A 139 23.37 -7.39 17.50
C SER A 139 22.16 -7.07 18.37
N GLN A 140 21.13 -6.38 17.87
CA GLN A 140 19.91 -6.14 18.64
C GLN A 140 19.02 -7.39 18.65
N ILE A 141 18.90 -8.08 17.51
CA ILE A 141 18.13 -9.33 17.42
C ILE A 141 18.75 -10.43 18.28
N ASP A 142 20.08 -10.53 18.36
CA ASP A 142 20.75 -11.50 19.22
C ASP A 142 20.47 -11.27 20.72
N ARG A 143 20.17 -10.02 21.11
CA ARG A 143 19.82 -9.66 22.50
C ARG A 143 18.35 -9.92 22.80
N GLU A 144 17.48 -9.63 21.85
CA GLU A 144 16.02 -9.71 21.99
C GLU A 144 15.40 -10.46 20.80
N PRO A 145 15.65 -11.77 20.67
CA PRO A 145 15.26 -12.53 19.47
C PRO A 145 13.75 -12.64 19.28
N GLU A 146 12.96 -12.51 20.34
CA GLU A 146 11.49 -12.61 20.30
C GLU A 146 10.79 -11.25 20.20
N ASN A 147 11.54 -10.15 20.10
CA ASN A 147 10.95 -8.82 19.97
C ASN A 147 10.47 -8.59 18.53
N THR A 148 9.16 -8.77 18.32
CA THR A 148 8.52 -8.68 16.98
C THR A 148 8.68 -7.31 16.32
N ARG A 149 8.77 -6.23 17.12
CA ARG A 149 9.03 -4.88 16.60
C ARG A 149 10.44 -4.79 16.01
N LEU A 150 11.44 -5.35 16.68
CA LEU A 150 12.81 -5.35 16.17
C LEU A 150 12.94 -6.24 14.93
N LEU A 151 12.32 -7.42 14.95
CA LEU A 151 12.25 -8.31 13.78
C LEU A 151 11.64 -7.58 12.58
N GLY A 152 10.53 -6.86 12.78
CA GLY A 152 9.88 -6.06 11.73
C GLY A 152 10.77 -4.95 11.17
N HIS A 153 11.39 -4.14 12.03
CA HIS A 153 12.29 -3.06 11.59
C HIS A 153 13.54 -3.60 10.87
N ALA A 154 14.16 -4.65 11.41
CA ALA A 154 15.31 -5.30 10.78
C ALA A 154 14.93 -5.93 9.44
N ALA A 155 13.78 -6.60 9.35
CA ALA A 155 13.27 -7.15 8.10
C ALA A 155 13.04 -6.06 7.04
N ALA A 156 12.43 -4.94 7.41
CA ALA A 156 12.22 -3.79 6.52
C ALA A 156 13.57 -3.24 6.00
N PHE A 157 14.58 -3.13 6.86
CA PHE A 157 15.93 -2.73 6.49
C PHE A 157 16.61 -3.72 5.52
N LEU A 158 16.43 -5.03 5.76
CA LEU A 158 17.08 -6.09 4.98
C LEU A 158 16.37 -6.41 3.66
N LYS A 159 15.12 -5.98 3.48
CA LYS A 159 14.22 -6.29 2.34
C LYS A 159 14.92 -6.43 0.97
N PHE A 160 15.75 -5.45 0.61
CA PHE A 160 16.43 -5.43 -0.70
C PHE A 160 17.86 -5.97 -0.70
N GLY A 161 18.57 -5.89 0.43
CA GLY A 161 20.00 -6.26 0.51
C GLY A 161 20.27 -7.67 1.06
N ASP A 162 19.33 -8.24 1.82
CA ASP A 162 19.35 -9.62 2.31
C ASP A 162 17.91 -10.13 2.47
N ARG A 163 17.28 -10.36 1.32
CA ARG A 163 15.88 -10.80 1.23
C ARG A 163 15.61 -12.08 2.02
N ARG A 164 16.54 -13.03 2.01
CA ARG A 164 16.39 -14.31 2.72
C ARG A 164 16.23 -14.07 4.22
N THR A 165 17.15 -13.30 4.79
CA THR A 165 17.11 -12.99 6.23
C THR A 165 15.88 -12.14 6.59
N SER A 166 15.45 -11.23 5.70
CA SER A 166 14.21 -10.48 5.87
C SER A 166 12.97 -11.39 5.96
N ILE A 167 12.87 -12.42 5.09
CA ILE A 167 11.80 -13.43 5.15
C ILE A 167 11.85 -14.20 6.46
N GLU A 168 13.02 -14.72 6.84
CA GLU A 168 13.19 -15.48 8.10
C GLU A 168 12.74 -14.68 9.34
N MET A 169 13.07 -13.39 9.39
CA MET A 169 12.65 -12.50 10.47
C MET A 169 11.14 -12.26 10.50
N LEU A 170 10.50 -12.09 9.33
CA LEU A 170 9.05 -11.90 9.24
C LEU A 170 8.29 -13.19 9.55
N GLU A 171 8.80 -14.35 9.14
CA GLU A 171 8.22 -15.65 9.52
C GLU A 171 8.30 -15.86 11.03
N GLN A 172 9.43 -15.50 11.65
CA GLN A 172 9.58 -15.53 13.10
C GLN A 172 8.60 -14.55 13.77
N ALA A 173 8.51 -13.30 13.31
CA ALA A 173 7.58 -12.31 13.84
C ALA A 173 6.11 -12.79 13.72
N GLN A 174 5.74 -13.38 12.58
CA GLN A 174 4.42 -13.98 12.36
C GLN A 174 4.14 -15.17 13.30
N SER A 175 5.17 -15.95 13.65
CA SER A 175 5.00 -17.06 14.61
C SER A 175 4.75 -16.57 16.04
N LEU A 176 5.36 -15.44 16.41
CA LEU A 176 5.27 -14.82 17.74
C LEU A 176 4.00 -13.95 17.89
N ASP A 177 3.54 -13.33 16.81
CA ASP A 177 2.36 -12.47 16.76
C ASP A 177 1.49 -12.84 15.54
N PRO A 178 0.76 -13.97 15.59
CA PRO A 178 0.02 -14.51 14.46
C PRO A 178 -1.23 -13.71 14.08
N SER A 179 -1.69 -12.80 14.94
CA SER A 179 -2.86 -11.93 14.72
C SER A 179 -2.56 -10.68 13.91
N ASN A 180 -1.29 -10.30 13.78
CA ASN A 180 -0.91 -9.06 13.14
C ASN A 180 -0.86 -9.22 11.61
N PRO A 181 -1.67 -8.45 10.86
CA PRO A 181 -1.76 -8.56 9.40
C PRO A 181 -0.50 -8.06 8.67
N GLU A 182 0.36 -7.29 9.33
CA GLU A 182 1.53 -6.67 8.70
C GLU A 182 2.60 -7.69 8.31
N TRP A 183 2.79 -8.75 9.10
CA TRP A 183 3.77 -9.80 8.81
C TRP A 183 3.46 -10.54 7.49
N PRO A 184 2.26 -11.13 7.33
CA PRO A 184 1.89 -11.72 6.05
C PRO A 184 1.83 -10.69 4.92
N ARG A 185 1.46 -9.43 5.18
CA ARG A 185 1.48 -8.38 4.14
C ARG A 185 2.89 -8.16 3.58
N GLU A 186 3.89 -7.98 4.43
CA GLU A 186 5.27 -7.76 3.99
C GLU A 186 5.90 -9.01 3.36
N LEU A 187 5.56 -10.22 3.84
CA LEU A 187 5.94 -11.48 3.19
C LEU A 187 5.37 -11.55 1.76
N GLY A 188 4.10 -11.18 1.57
CA GLY A 188 3.47 -11.08 0.26
C GLY A 188 4.27 -10.18 -0.69
N HIS A 189 4.62 -8.97 -0.23
CA HIS A 189 5.45 -8.05 -1.02
C HIS A 189 6.83 -8.62 -1.38
N LEU A 190 7.51 -9.29 -0.45
CA LEU A 190 8.81 -9.91 -0.70
C LEU A 190 8.74 -11.04 -1.74
N HIS A 191 7.66 -11.81 -1.73
CA HIS A 191 7.42 -12.86 -2.73
C HIS A 191 7.06 -12.26 -4.10
N SER A 192 6.23 -11.21 -4.16
CA SER A 192 5.93 -10.51 -5.42
C SER A 192 7.17 -9.90 -6.09
N LEU A 193 8.08 -9.29 -5.32
CA LEU A 193 9.33 -8.75 -5.85
C LEU A 193 10.19 -9.85 -6.49
N GLY A 194 10.19 -11.06 -5.91
CA GLY A 194 10.87 -12.22 -6.49
C GLY A 194 10.32 -12.61 -7.86
N ALA A 195 8.99 -12.65 -7.99
CA ALA A 195 8.34 -12.98 -9.26
C ALA A 195 8.65 -11.96 -10.37
N GLN A 196 8.75 -10.67 -10.02
CA GLN A 196 9.09 -9.60 -10.97
C GLN A 196 10.53 -9.69 -11.46
N VAL A 197 11.51 -9.95 -10.57
CA VAL A 197 12.94 -10.05 -10.93
C VAL A 197 13.23 -11.28 -11.82
N SER A 198 12.45 -12.35 -11.67
CA SER A 198 12.55 -13.55 -12.52
C SER A 198 11.81 -13.43 -13.87
N GLY A 199 11.43 -12.22 -14.28
CA GLY A 199 10.75 -11.98 -15.57
C GLY A 199 9.30 -12.44 -15.59
N GLY A 200 8.60 -12.37 -14.45
CA GLY A 200 7.17 -12.73 -14.35
C GLY A 200 6.87 -14.23 -14.40
N GLY A 201 7.90 -15.09 -14.40
CA GLY A 201 7.76 -16.54 -14.62
C GLY A 201 7.82 -17.42 -13.36
N ASP A 202 8.02 -16.88 -12.16
CA ASP A 202 8.03 -17.72 -10.94
C ASP A 202 6.62 -17.85 -10.36
N LEU A 203 5.85 -18.77 -10.95
CA LEU A 203 4.50 -19.14 -10.50
C LEU A 203 4.48 -19.45 -8.99
N LYS A 204 5.51 -20.11 -8.46
CA LYS A 204 5.60 -20.44 -7.03
C LYS A 204 5.76 -19.21 -6.15
N SER A 205 6.51 -18.21 -6.61
CA SER A 205 6.60 -16.92 -5.90
C SER A 205 5.26 -16.17 -5.96
N ALA A 206 4.53 -16.25 -7.07
CA ALA A 206 3.20 -15.64 -7.18
C ALA A 206 2.17 -16.33 -6.27
N GLU A 207 2.15 -17.67 -6.22
CA GLU A 207 1.33 -18.48 -5.31
C GLU A 207 1.62 -18.13 -3.85
N ARG A 208 2.89 -18.10 -3.45
CA ARG A 208 3.28 -17.68 -2.09
C ARG A 208 2.86 -16.26 -1.77
N ALA A 209 3.03 -15.33 -2.73
CA ALA A 209 2.59 -13.95 -2.54
C ALA A 209 1.08 -13.89 -2.30
N LEU A 210 0.29 -14.63 -3.09
CA LEU A 210 -1.16 -14.72 -2.93
C LEU A 210 -1.54 -15.28 -1.55
N GLU A 211 -0.96 -16.41 -1.13
CA GLU A 211 -1.21 -17.03 0.18
C GLU A 211 -0.98 -16.04 1.33
N HIS A 212 0.15 -15.32 1.28
CA HIS A 212 0.49 -14.31 2.27
C HIS A 212 -0.49 -13.12 2.26
N PHE A 213 -0.84 -12.58 1.09
CA PHE A 213 -1.82 -11.50 1.02
C PHE A 213 -3.22 -11.94 1.48
N GLN A 214 -3.63 -13.18 1.22
CA GLN A 214 -4.89 -13.73 1.70
C GLN A 214 -4.91 -13.86 3.22
N ARG A 215 -3.80 -14.29 3.82
CA ARG A 215 -3.65 -14.32 5.28
C ARG A 215 -3.73 -12.91 5.86
N ALA A 216 -3.05 -11.94 5.26
CA ALA A 216 -3.13 -10.53 5.67
C ALA A 216 -4.58 -10.02 5.58
N TYR A 217 -5.27 -10.32 4.48
CA TYR A 217 -6.67 -9.90 4.25
C TYR A 217 -7.65 -10.47 5.30
N GLY A 218 -7.44 -11.72 5.73
CA GLY A 218 -8.25 -12.33 6.79
C GLY A 218 -8.07 -11.70 8.17
N LEU A 219 -6.88 -11.15 8.44
CA LEU A 219 -6.53 -10.50 9.72
C LEU A 219 -6.79 -8.98 9.71
N ALA A 220 -6.91 -8.38 8.53
CA ALA A 220 -7.01 -6.94 8.33
C ALA A 220 -8.35 -6.33 8.75
N ASP A 221 -8.31 -5.06 9.15
CA ASP A 221 -9.48 -4.20 9.20
C ASP A 221 -9.94 -3.79 7.77
N ASP A 222 -11.08 -3.10 7.68
CA ASP A 222 -11.65 -2.74 6.37
C ASP A 222 -10.76 -1.82 5.54
N SER A 223 -9.99 -0.94 6.20
CA SER A 223 -9.08 -0.02 5.51
C SER A 223 -7.92 -0.78 4.88
N LEU A 224 -7.31 -1.69 5.62
CA LEU A 224 -6.21 -2.51 5.12
C LEU A 224 -6.71 -3.50 4.07
N ARG A 225 -7.88 -4.14 4.27
CA ARG A 225 -8.51 -5.02 3.26
C ARG A 225 -8.67 -4.31 1.93
N ASP A 226 -9.17 -3.07 1.93
CA ASP A 226 -9.35 -2.29 0.72
C ASP A 226 -8.01 -2.06 -0.02
N SER A 227 -6.96 -1.73 0.72
CA SER A 227 -5.62 -1.54 0.13
C SER A 227 -4.96 -2.83 -0.37
N LEU A 228 -5.34 -3.99 0.19
CA LEU A 228 -4.81 -5.30 -0.19
C LEU A 228 -5.42 -5.86 -1.48
N LEU A 229 -6.61 -5.41 -1.90
CA LEU A 229 -7.31 -5.95 -3.06
C LEU A 229 -6.49 -5.88 -4.35
N ASP A 230 -5.73 -4.80 -4.55
CA ASP A 230 -4.85 -4.66 -5.71
C ASP A 230 -3.77 -5.75 -5.73
N TYR A 231 -3.10 -5.95 -4.59
CA TYR A 231 -2.05 -6.97 -4.45
C TYR A 231 -2.60 -8.38 -4.60
N LEU A 232 -3.79 -8.65 -4.05
CA LEU A 232 -4.49 -9.93 -4.19
C LEU A 232 -4.85 -10.22 -5.65
N ALA A 233 -5.45 -9.26 -6.35
CA ALA A 233 -5.86 -9.43 -7.73
C ALA A 233 -4.65 -9.66 -8.65
N LYS A 234 -3.57 -8.87 -8.48
CA LYS A 234 -2.32 -9.02 -9.24
C LYS A 234 -1.61 -10.35 -8.93
N ALA A 235 -1.48 -10.72 -7.65
CA ALA A 235 -0.84 -11.98 -7.25
C ALA A 235 -1.64 -13.20 -7.75
N ALA A 236 -2.96 -13.18 -7.64
CA ALA A 236 -3.83 -14.23 -8.18
C ALA A 236 -3.71 -14.36 -9.70
N PHE A 237 -3.67 -13.24 -10.43
CA PHE A 237 -3.47 -13.25 -11.87
C PHE A 237 -2.11 -13.86 -12.26
N SER A 238 -1.04 -13.48 -11.55
CA SER A 238 0.31 -14.03 -11.76
C SER A 238 0.43 -15.50 -11.34
N ALA A 239 -0.39 -15.95 -10.37
CA ALA A 239 -0.49 -17.33 -9.93
C ALA A 239 -1.43 -18.19 -10.81
N ASP A 240 -1.90 -17.64 -11.93
CA ASP A 240 -2.88 -18.26 -12.85
C ASP A 240 -4.20 -18.67 -12.17
N GLN A 241 -4.52 -18.06 -11.03
CA GLN A 241 -5.77 -18.24 -10.28
C GLN A 241 -6.81 -17.22 -10.76
N LEU A 242 -7.22 -17.33 -12.02
CA LEU A 242 -8.01 -16.30 -12.71
C LEU A 242 -9.37 -16.01 -12.04
N ASP A 243 -10.05 -17.02 -11.49
CA ASP A 243 -11.32 -16.82 -10.76
C ASP A 243 -11.14 -15.95 -9.51
N GLN A 244 -10.03 -16.15 -8.78
CA GLN A 244 -9.70 -15.34 -7.61
C GLN A 244 -9.29 -13.92 -8.02
N ALA A 245 -8.51 -13.79 -9.09
CA ALA A 245 -8.13 -12.50 -9.65
C ALA A 245 -9.35 -11.68 -10.08
N HIS A 246 -10.30 -12.33 -10.75
CA HIS A 246 -11.59 -11.75 -11.13
C HIS A 246 -12.36 -11.28 -9.91
N HIS A 247 -12.51 -12.14 -8.90
CA HIS A 247 -13.23 -11.82 -7.67
C HIS A 247 -12.67 -10.57 -6.96
N TYR A 248 -11.36 -10.52 -6.73
CA TYR A 248 -10.74 -9.36 -6.07
C TYR A 248 -10.83 -8.09 -6.91
N ALA A 249 -10.76 -8.21 -8.24
CA ALA A 249 -10.96 -7.08 -9.14
C ALA A 249 -12.40 -6.55 -9.12
N GLU A 250 -13.40 -7.42 -9.02
CA GLU A 250 -14.79 -7.00 -8.83
C GLU A 250 -15.02 -6.31 -7.48
N LEU A 251 -14.42 -6.81 -6.40
CA LEU A 251 -14.50 -6.14 -5.09
C LEU A 251 -13.94 -4.72 -5.14
N MET A 252 -12.86 -4.48 -5.89
CA MET A 252 -12.34 -3.12 -6.12
C MET A 252 -13.38 -2.24 -6.80
N LEU A 253 -14.03 -2.71 -7.87
CA LEU A 253 -15.00 -1.93 -8.64
C LEU A 253 -16.33 -1.73 -7.92
N GLN A 254 -16.73 -2.65 -7.04
CA GLN A 254 -17.93 -2.54 -6.22
C GLN A 254 -17.77 -1.50 -5.11
N ASN A 255 -16.55 -1.26 -4.62
CA ASN A 255 -16.29 -0.25 -3.60
C ASN A 255 -16.24 1.18 -4.20
N THR A 256 -17.40 1.83 -4.22
CA THR A 256 -17.57 3.21 -4.70
C THR A 256 -17.27 4.28 -3.65
N ALA A 257 -16.75 3.93 -2.47
CA ALA A 257 -16.46 4.91 -1.44
C ALA A 257 -15.45 5.95 -1.93
N ALA A 258 -15.69 7.23 -1.65
CA ALA A 258 -14.69 8.26 -1.92
C ALA A 258 -13.47 8.07 -0.98
N GLY A 259 -12.28 8.42 -1.45
CA GLY A 259 -11.07 8.34 -0.63
C GLY A 259 -9.81 8.33 -1.48
N TRP A 260 -8.64 8.33 -0.83
CA TRP A 260 -7.35 8.39 -1.52
C TRP A 260 -7.13 7.20 -2.49
N ASN A 261 -7.76 6.05 -2.22
CA ASN A 261 -7.59 4.81 -2.98
C ASN A 261 -8.66 4.59 -4.07
N SER A 262 -9.68 5.46 -4.19
CA SER A 262 -10.79 5.24 -5.13
C SER A 262 -10.30 5.14 -6.58
N GLY A 263 -9.33 5.98 -6.94
CA GLY A 263 -8.77 5.96 -8.29
C GLY A 263 -7.99 4.69 -8.62
N ASN A 264 -7.28 4.13 -7.64
CA ASN A 264 -6.55 2.86 -7.78
C ASN A 264 -7.52 1.70 -7.98
N ARG A 265 -8.62 1.65 -7.23
CA ARG A 265 -9.63 0.60 -7.36
C ARG A 265 -10.23 0.54 -8.76
N VAL A 266 -10.65 1.69 -9.29
CA VAL A 266 -11.20 1.79 -10.65
C VAL A 266 -10.16 1.39 -11.68
N HIS A 267 -8.92 1.87 -11.53
CA HIS A 267 -7.85 1.62 -12.48
C HIS A 267 -7.42 0.16 -12.50
N HIS A 268 -6.92 -0.37 -11.38
CA HIS A 268 -6.37 -1.73 -11.31
C HIS A 268 -7.43 -2.82 -11.44
N GLY A 269 -8.65 -2.61 -10.90
CA GLY A 269 -9.75 -3.56 -11.08
C GLY A 269 -10.11 -3.76 -12.55
N ASN A 270 -10.23 -2.67 -13.31
CA ASN A 270 -10.50 -2.79 -14.74
C ASN A 270 -9.30 -3.38 -15.50
N LEU A 271 -8.06 -3.06 -15.15
CA LEU A 271 -6.90 -3.67 -15.80
C LEU A 271 -6.86 -5.20 -15.61
N VAL A 272 -7.05 -5.71 -14.40
CA VAL A 272 -7.05 -7.15 -14.15
C VAL A 272 -8.18 -7.84 -14.93
N LEU A 273 -9.40 -7.31 -14.88
CA LEU A 273 -10.53 -7.86 -15.64
C LEU A 273 -10.29 -7.82 -17.15
N GLY A 274 -9.71 -6.73 -17.66
CA GLY A 274 -9.40 -6.61 -19.08
C GLY A 274 -8.34 -7.62 -19.54
N ARG A 275 -7.32 -7.88 -18.72
CA ARG A 275 -6.29 -8.90 -19.03
C ARG A 275 -6.86 -10.32 -18.97
N ILE A 276 -7.77 -10.60 -18.02
CA ILE A 276 -8.50 -11.87 -17.96
C ILE A 276 -9.35 -12.05 -19.23
N ALA A 277 -10.10 -11.02 -19.62
CA ALA A 277 -10.90 -11.03 -20.84
C ALA A 277 -10.04 -11.26 -22.09
N LEU A 278 -8.88 -10.62 -22.18
CA LEU A 278 -7.95 -10.79 -23.29
C LEU A 278 -7.40 -12.22 -23.36
N ARG A 279 -7.02 -12.83 -22.23
CA ARG A 279 -6.62 -14.25 -22.17
C ARG A 279 -7.73 -15.19 -22.63
N ALA A 280 -8.98 -14.84 -22.38
CA ALA A 280 -10.16 -15.58 -22.84
C ALA A 280 -10.50 -15.33 -24.32
N GLY A 281 -9.74 -14.49 -25.03
CA GLY A 281 -10.00 -14.11 -26.43
C GLY A 281 -11.12 -13.07 -26.59
N ASN A 282 -11.62 -12.48 -25.50
CA ASN A 282 -12.64 -11.44 -25.54
C ASN A 282 -12.00 -10.05 -25.65
N ILE A 283 -11.57 -9.73 -26.88
CA ILE A 283 -10.86 -8.49 -27.20
C ILE A 283 -11.75 -7.26 -26.94
N GLU A 284 -13.05 -7.32 -27.25
CA GLU A 284 -13.96 -6.18 -27.05
C GLU A 284 -14.11 -5.81 -25.57
N GLU A 285 -14.23 -6.80 -24.69
CA GLU A 285 -14.25 -6.55 -23.25
C GLU A 285 -12.91 -6.00 -22.76
N ALA A 286 -11.78 -6.54 -23.24
CA ALA A 286 -10.46 -6.04 -22.90
C ALA A 286 -10.29 -4.55 -23.28
N ARG A 287 -10.73 -4.15 -24.49
CA ARG A 287 -10.77 -2.76 -24.94
C ARG A 287 -11.61 -1.88 -24.01
N SER A 288 -12.85 -2.31 -23.75
CA SER A 288 -13.79 -1.58 -22.88
C SER A 288 -13.22 -1.37 -21.47
N ARG A 289 -12.59 -2.40 -20.92
CA ARG A 289 -11.93 -2.35 -19.62
C ARG A 289 -10.74 -1.41 -19.59
N LEU A 290 -9.90 -1.37 -20.64
CA LEU A 290 -8.81 -0.40 -20.72
C LEU A 290 -9.33 1.05 -20.66
N ILE A 291 -10.39 1.35 -21.40
CA ILE A 291 -11.03 2.67 -21.40
C ILE A 291 -11.64 2.98 -20.02
N ALA A 292 -12.30 2.02 -19.39
CA ALA A 292 -12.83 2.17 -18.04
C ALA A 292 -11.73 2.48 -17.01
N ALA A 293 -10.57 1.80 -17.10
CA ALA A 293 -9.42 2.09 -16.25
C ALA A 293 -8.93 3.54 -16.42
N GLY A 294 -8.87 4.03 -17.67
CA GLY A 294 -8.45 5.40 -17.97
C GLY A 294 -9.42 6.49 -17.48
N ASN A 295 -10.71 6.16 -17.29
CA ASN A 295 -11.74 7.11 -16.84
C ASN A 295 -11.76 7.33 -15.31
N THR A 296 -10.80 6.79 -14.59
CA THR A 296 -10.58 7.11 -13.17
C THR A 296 -10.31 8.60 -12.94
N THR A 297 -10.63 9.10 -11.75
CA THR A 297 -10.28 10.45 -11.30
C THR A 297 -8.80 10.59 -10.89
N GLY A 298 -8.04 9.49 -10.93
CA GLY A 298 -6.66 9.42 -10.46
C GLY A 298 -6.56 9.19 -8.94
N SER A 299 -5.32 9.05 -8.49
CA SER A 299 -4.93 8.81 -7.09
C SER A 299 -3.53 9.40 -6.87
N PRO A 300 -3.06 9.63 -5.63
CA PRO A 300 -1.70 10.11 -5.40
C PRO A 300 -0.62 9.29 -6.13
N GLN A 301 -0.79 7.95 -6.20
CA GLN A 301 0.11 7.05 -6.90
C GLN A 301 0.03 7.21 -8.42
N LEU A 302 -1.20 7.17 -8.98
CA LEU A 302 -1.44 7.30 -10.42
C LEU A 302 -1.00 8.67 -10.96
N ASN A 303 -1.20 9.73 -10.17
CA ASN A 303 -0.84 11.09 -10.55
C ASN A 303 0.68 11.32 -10.49
N SER A 304 1.40 10.51 -9.70
CA SER A 304 2.85 10.61 -9.51
C SER A 304 3.61 9.66 -10.44
N PHE A 305 3.58 8.36 -10.15
CA PHE A 305 4.35 7.34 -10.86
C PHE A 305 3.76 7.05 -12.24
N GLY A 306 2.44 7.21 -12.36
CA GLY A 306 1.69 6.98 -13.57
C GLY A 306 0.85 5.71 -13.52
N PRO A 307 -0.05 5.56 -14.51
CA PRO A 307 -0.88 4.38 -14.63
C PRO A 307 -0.08 3.17 -15.10
N ASN A 308 -0.56 1.99 -14.72
CA ASN A 308 -0.04 0.73 -15.24
C ASN A 308 -0.41 0.55 -16.73
N MET A 309 0.52 -0.02 -17.51
CA MET A 309 0.45 -0.18 -18.97
C MET A 309 0.36 -1.65 -19.42
N SER A 310 0.27 -2.62 -18.52
CA SER A 310 0.26 -4.06 -18.88
C SER A 310 -0.83 -4.45 -19.87
N LEU A 311 -2.10 -4.04 -19.62
CA LEU A 311 -3.18 -4.33 -20.58
C LEU A 311 -3.00 -3.55 -21.90
N ALA A 312 -2.47 -2.33 -21.84
CA ALA A 312 -2.21 -1.54 -23.04
C ALA A 312 -1.11 -2.18 -23.89
N GLU A 313 -0.07 -2.71 -23.27
CA GLU A 313 0.99 -3.49 -23.93
C GLU A 313 0.43 -4.74 -24.60
N GLU A 314 -0.31 -5.58 -23.86
CA GLU A 314 -0.92 -6.81 -24.40
C GLU A 314 -1.90 -6.53 -25.56
N LEU A 315 -2.64 -5.41 -25.50
CA LEU A 315 -3.49 -4.96 -26.60
C LEU A 315 -2.68 -4.50 -27.82
N LEU A 316 -1.58 -3.78 -27.63
CA LEU A 316 -0.69 -3.40 -28.74
C LEU A 316 -0.05 -4.61 -29.42
N GLU A 317 0.28 -5.68 -28.66
CA GLU A 317 0.83 -6.93 -29.21
C GLU A 317 -0.11 -7.60 -30.22
N ILE A 318 -1.42 -7.49 -30.03
CA ILE A 318 -2.43 -8.00 -30.96
C ILE A 318 -2.94 -6.95 -31.95
N GLY A 319 -2.32 -5.76 -32.00
CA GLY A 319 -2.60 -4.71 -32.99
C GLY A 319 -3.68 -3.71 -32.61
N GLU A 320 -4.17 -3.74 -31.36
CA GLU A 320 -5.25 -2.88 -30.86
C GLU A 320 -4.75 -1.48 -30.49
N ARG A 321 -4.56 -0.64 -31.51
CA ARG A 321 -3.83 0.62 -31.37
C ARG A 321 -4.73 1.78 -30.98
N GLU A 322 -5.90 1.87 -31.59
CA GLU A 322 -6.82 2.99 -31.44
C GLU A 322 -7.28 3.13 -29.98
N VAL A 323 -7.64 2.01 -29.35
CA VAL A 323 -8.07 1.97 -27.94
C VAL A 323 -6.94 2.40 -26.99
N VAL A 324 -5.69 2.04 -27.30
CA VAL A 324 -4.53 2.35 -26.46
C VAL A 324 -4.17 3.83 -26.56
N LEU A 325 -4.26 4.42 -27.76
CA LEU A 325 -4.11 5.86 -27.94
C LEU A 325 -5.20 6.65 -27.21
N GLU A 326 -6.44 6.15 -27.21
CA GLU A 326 -7.51 6.75 -26.41
C GLU A 326 -7.22 6.65 -24.90
N TYR A 327 -6.77 5.48 -24.43
CA TYR A 327 -6.36 5.31 -23.05
C TYR A 327 -5.24 6.27 -22.63
N PHE A 328 -4.23 6.51 -23.46
CA PHE A 328 -3.19 7.53 -23.17
C PHE A 328 -3.78 8.93 -23.01
N LYS A 329 -4.76 9.30 -23.84
CA LYS A 329 -5.47 10.58 -23.72
C LYS A 329 -6.30 10.67 -22.45
N LEU A 330 -6.86 9.56 -21.97
CA LEU A 330 -7.57 9.53 -20.70
C LEU A 330 -6.58 9.67 -19.52
N CYS A 331 -5.45 8.97 -19.59
CA CYS A 331 -4.39 9.03 -18.59
C CYS A 331 -3.81 10.44 -18.40
N SER A 332 -3.71 11.23 -19.48
CA SER A 332 -3.18 12.60 -19.41
C SER A 332 -4.01 13.56 -18.55
N ARG A 333 -5.25 13.18 -18.19
CA ARG A 333 -6.12 13.97 -17.30
C ARG A 333 -5.67 13.95 -15.84
N PHE A 334 -4.99 12.88 -15.42
CA PHE A 334 -4.54 12.72 -14.03
C PHE A 334 -3.02 12.57 -13.91
N TRP A 335 -2.34 12.12 -14.96
CA TRP A 335 -0.88 12.04 -15.03
C TRP A 335 -0.32 13.19 -15.86
N ASP A 336 -0.23 14.37 -15.25
CA ASP A 336 -0.19 15.67 -15.95
C ASP A 336 1.10 16.48 -15.77
N SER A 337 2.09 15.95 -15.04
CA SER A 337 3.42 16.58 -14.97
C SER A 337 4.06 16.69 -16.35
N ASP A 338 4.94 17.67 -16.57
CA ASP A 338 5.60 17.85 -17.89
C ASP A 338 6.34 16.58 -18.34
N ARG A 339 6.95 15.86 -17.41
CA ARG A 339 7.59 14.56 -17.67
C ARG A 339 6.59 13.48 -18.08
N ALA A 340 5.41 13.46 -17.46
CA ALA A 340 4.35 12.52 -17.79
C ALA A 340 3.78 12.78 -19.19
N LYS A 341 3.53 14.06 -19.51
CA LYS A 341 3.08 14.49 -20.84
C LYS A 341 4.08 14.10 -21.94
N ASP A 342 5.36 14.42 -21.76
CA ASP A 342 6.42 14.03 -22.71
C ASP A 342 6.51 12.50 -22.88
N LYS A 343 6.33 11.72 -21.80
CA LYS A 343 6.24 10.26 -21.91
C LYS A 343 5.03 9.81 -22.74
N LEU A 344 3.83 10.29 -22.42
CA LEU A 344 2.59 9.93 -23.13
C LEU A 344 2.66 10.31 -24.61
N ASP A 345 3.22 11.48 -24.94
CA ASP A 345 3.40 11.92 -26.33
C ASP A 345 4.32 10.98 -27.10
N ARG A 346 5.48 10.61 -26.51
CA ARG A 346 6.42 9.67 -27.12
C ARG A 346 5.79 8.29 -27.30
N TRP A 347 5.11 7.78 -26.29
CA TRP A 347 4.40 6.50 -26.37
C TRP A 347 3.31 6.52 -27.44
N SER A 348 2.57 7.63 -27.55
CA SER A 348 1.55 7.81 -28.58
C SER A 348 2.15 7.75 -30.00
N VAL A 349 3.29 8.41 -30.24
CA VAL A 349 3.97 8.34 -31.54
C VAL A 349 4.41 6.91 -31.89
N VAL A 350 4.93 6.18 -30.91
CA VAL A 350 5.40 4.79 -31.12
C VAL A 350 4.21 3.85 -31.39
N ALA A 351 3.15 3.91 -30.57
CA ALA A 351 1.93 3.13 -30.75
C ALA A 351 1.19 3.47 -32.06
N ALA A 352 1.12 4.75 -32.42
CA ALA A 352 0.56 5.22 -33.69
C ALA A 352 1.38 4.77 -34.91
N ALA A 353 2.62 4.31 -34.74
CA ALA A 353 3.42 3.67 -35.79
C ALA A 353 3.30 2.14 -35.81
N GLY A 354 2.46 1.54 -34.95
CA GLY A 354 2.28 0.09 -34.86
C GLY A 354 3.40 -0.62 -34.12
N ARG A 355 4.14 0.11 -33.27
CA ARG A 355 5.19 -0.43 -32.42
C ARG A 355 4.76 -0.33 -30.96
N ILE A 356 5.33 -1.21 -30.12
CA ILE A 356 5.08 -1.21 -28.69
C ILE A 356 6.07 -0.26 -28.02
N PRO A 357 5.61 0.78 -27.29
CA PRO A 357 6.50 1.63 -26.50
C PRO A 357 7.18 0.86 -25.38
N ASP A 358 8.41 1.24 -25.02
CA ASP A 358 9.01 0.79 -23.76
C ASP A 358 8.31 1.50 -22.60
N PHE A 359 7.44 0.77 -21.92
CA PHE A 359 6.71 1.24 -20.75
C PHE A 359 7.55 1.18 -19.45
N GLY A 360 8.66 0.43 -19.46
CA GLY A 360 9.54 0.24 -18.32
C GLY A 360 8.78 -0.10 -17.04
N ALA A 361 9.00 0.69 -15.99
CA ALA A 361 8.41 0.43 -14.67
C ALA A 361 6.87 0.52 -14.65
N ASN A 362 6.23 1.18 -15.63
CA ASN A 362 4.77 1.24 -15.75
C ASN A 362 4.11 -0.12 -16.03
N LEU A 363 4.89 -1.19 -16.21
CA LEU A 363 4.37 -2.56 -16.31
C LEU A 363 4.22 -3.23 -14.93
N HIS A 364 4.82 -2.69 -13.87
CA HIS A 364 5.01 -3.41 -12.61
C HIS A 364 4.20 -2.88 -11.42
N TYR A 365 3.90 -1.59 -11.36
CA TYR A 365 3.16 -0.99 -10.23
C TYR A 365 1.65 -0.95 -10.43
#